data_AF-A0A3F2RRD9-F1
#
_entry.id   AF-A0A3F2RRD9-F1
#
_cell.length_a   1.000
_cell.length_b   1.000
_cell.length_c   1.000
_cell.angle_alpha   90.00
_cell.angle_beta   90.00
_cell.angle_gamma   90.00
#
_symmetry.space_group_name_H-M   'P 1'
#
loop_
_entity.id
_entity.type
_entity.pdbx_description
1 polymer ?
#
loop_
_entity_poly.entity_id
_entity_poly.type
_entity_poly.pdbx_seq_one_letter_code
_entity_poly.pdbx_strand_id
1 'polypeptide(L)'
;MLTPAVMLGIAAGALVFVGSLLAVFMLLRYGGSFDRMSQEAVGLPAKLGEQKPLLYDELLEKSRMLSTRPPPLGAGTLLEGKFVCVRDFDAKKDVADLFAISCGEPLGGIFRDLTYDADEMIWKYLAHGPFASVAEFQRFYSTEATDARRYVLVDREGRQPIGMVTLGEHSPKNLRVELEDLWLSPAFQGSAALPEVVLLLLTHLFSKGYRRVEWRCDGHNVLIFAAINSEWAVMEEHLLLKLRQALEKSESSKSNDGSAGGGEEKKTR
;
A
#
# COMPACT_ATOMS: atom_id res chain seq x y z
N MET A 1 51.38 35.69 -31.16
CA MET A 1 50.33 36.24 -30.28
C MET A 1 48.98 35.89 -30.89
N LEU A 2 48.04 35.38 -30.10
CA LEU A 2 46.68 35.07 -30.58
C LEU A 2 46.00 36.38 -31.02
N THR A 3 45.32 36.37 -32.16
CA THR A 3 44.59 37.55 -32.62
C THR A 3 43.35 37.77 -31.74
N PRO A 4 42.87 39.03 -31.59
CA PRO A 4 41.67 39.33 -30.82
C PRO A 4 40.44 38.51 -31.25
N ALA A 5 40.31 38.23 -32.55
CA ALA A 5 39.23 37.40 -33.09
C ALA A 5 39.29 35.94 -32.60
N VAL A 6 40.51 35.36 -32.53
CA VAL A 6 40.70 33.99 -32.02
C VAL A 6 40.43 33.94 -30.52
N MET A 7 40.86 34.95 -29.76
CA MET A 7 40.56 35.05 -28.31
C MET A 7 39.05 35.16 -28.06
N LEU A 8 38.32 35.92 -28.88
CA LEU A 8 36.87 36.05 -28.77
C LEU A 8 36.15 34.72 -29.07
N GLY A 9 36.61 33.98 -30.08
CA GLY A 9 36.07 32.65 -30.42
C GLY A 9 36.30 31.63 -29.30
N ILE A 10 37.48 31.61 -28.68
CA ILE A 10 37.79 30.75 -27.53
C ILE A 10 36.91 31.12 -26.33
N ALA A 11 36.75 32.42 -26.05
CA ALA A 11 35.89 32.88 -24.96
C ALA A 11 34.41 32.50 -25.17
N ALA A 12 33.90 32.65 -26.39
CA ALA A 12 32.53 32.24 -26.74
C ALA A 12 32.35 30.71 -26.60
N GLY A 13 33.31 29.91 -27.07
CA GLY A 13 33.29 28.46 -26.92
C GLY A 13 33.33 28.02 -25.45
N ALA A 14 34.18 28.66 -24.64
CA ALA A 14 34.24 28.41 -23.20
C ALA A 14 32.91 28.76 -22.50
N LEU A 15 32.28 29.87 -22.88
CA LEU A 15 30.99 30.29 -22.31
C LEU A 15 29.89 29.27 -22.62
N VAL A 16 29.80 28.78 -23.86
CA VAL A 16 28.82 27.75 -24.27
C VAL A 16 29.09 26.43 -23.54
N PHE A 17 30.35 26.03 -23.41
CA PHE A 17 30.73 24.80 -22.69
C PHE A 17 30.35 24.87 -21.21
N VAL A 18 30.68 25.97 -20.53
CA VAL A 18 30.30 26.18 -19.11
C VAL A 18 28.79 26.25 -18.95
N GLY A 19 28.09 26.95 -19.85
CA GLY A 19 26.63 26.99 -19.85
C GLY A 19 25.99 25.61 -20.00
N SER A 20 26.56 24.76 -20.86
CA SER A 20 26.09 23.39 -21.07
C SER A 20 26.32 22.51 -19.83
N LEU A 21 27.49 22.61 -19.19
CA LEU A 21 27.77 21.91 -17.94
C LEU A 21 26.83 22.34 -16.81
N LEU A 22 26.56 23.65 -16.69
CA LEU A 22 25.62 24.17 -15.70
C LEU A 22 24.20 23.68 -15.96
N ALA A 23 23.75 23.67 -17.22
CA ALA A 23 22.44 23.14 -17.59
C ALA A 23 22.31 21.65 -17.25
N VAL A 24 23.30 20.84 -17.61
CA VAL A 24 23.34 19.40 -17.25
C VAL A 24 23.33 19.22 -15.73
N PHE A 25 24.14 19.97 -15.00
CA PHE A 25 24.17 19.91 -13.54
C PHE A 25 22.82 20.26 -12.92
N MET A 26 22.15 21.30 -13.41
CA MET A 26 20.82 21.69 -12.94
C MET A 26 19.77 20.64 -13.27
N LEU A 27 19.82 20.02 -14.46
CA LEU A 27 18.95 18.90 -14.81
C LEU A 27 19.16 17.70 -13.88
N LEU A 28 20.41 17.37 -13.54
CA LEU A 28 20.71 16.28 -12.60
C LEU A 28 20.27 16.61 -11.16
N ARG A 29 20.42 17.87 -10.74
CA ARG A 29 20.02 18.33 -9.40
C ARG A 29 18.52 18.40 -9.24
N TYR A 30 17.81 19.07 -10.15
CA TYR A 30 16.36 19.21 -10.07
C TYR A 30 15.60 17.98 -10.57
N GLY A 31 16.21 17.17 -11.43
CA GLY A 31 15.67 15.87 -11.84
C GLY A 31 15.87 14.76 -10.80
N GLY A 32 16.35 15.07 -9.59
CA GLY A 32 16.47 14.12 -8.47
C GLY A 32 17.54 13.04 -8.66
N SER A 33 18.47 13.20 -9.61
CA SER A 33 19.49 12.18 -9.88
C SER A 33 20.47 12.02 -8.71
N PHE A 34 20.83 13.12 -8.04
CA PHE A 34 21.67 13.07 -6.83
C PHE A 34 20.93 12.48 -5.62
N ASP A 35 19.62 12.71 -5.52
CA ASP A 35 18.80 12.10 -4.47
C ASP A 35 18.67 10.58 -4.71
N ARG A 36 18.51 10.15 -5.97
CA ARG A 36 18.56 8.73 -6.32
C ARG A 36 19.93 8.11 -5.98
N MET A 37 21.03 8.76 -6.36
CA MET A 37 22.38 8.30 -6.06
C MET A 37 22.64 8.19 -4.55
N SER A 38 22.12 9.13 -3.75
CA SER A 38 22.28 9.07 -2.29
C SER A 38 21.50 7.92 -1.67
N GLN A 39 20.28 7.65 -2.16
CA GLN A 39 19.47 6.51 -1.74
C GLN A 39 20.10 5.17 -2.15
N GLU A 40 20.66 5.08 -3.36
CA GLU A 40 21.39 3.90 -3.83
C GLU A 40 22.69 3.67 -3.06
N ALA A 41 23.32 4.74 -2.57
CA ALA A 41 24.51 4.67 -1.73
C ALA A 41 24.23 4.14 -0.32
N VAL A 42 22.97 4.11 0.12
CA VAL A 42 22.60 3.53 1.42
C VAL A 42 22.95 2.04 1.44
N GLY A 43 23.80 1.67 2.41
CA GLY A 43 24.29 0.31 2.59
C GLY A 43 25.40 -0.11 1.62
N LEU A 44 26.00 0.81 0.87
CA LEU A 44 27.25 0.50 0.16
C LEU A 44 28.40 0.33 1.18
N PRO A 45 29.28 -0.65 0.97
CA PRO A 45 30.46 -0.85 1.81
C PRO A 45 31.38 0.38 1.76
N ALA A 46 31.89 0.80 2.93
CA ALA A 46 32.75 1.98 3.03
C ALA A 46 34.18 1.72 2.51
N LYS A 47 34.56 0.45 2.33
CA LYS A 47 35.88 0.04 1.84
C LYS A 47 35.78 -0.87 0.62
N LEU A 48 36.74 -0.71 -0.28
CA LEU A 48 36.92 -1.58 -1.42
C LEU A 48 37.25 -3.01 -0.95
N GLY A 49 36.38 -3.97 -1.25
CA GLY A 49 36.52 -5.39 -0.85
C GLY A 49 35.58 -5.83 0.27
N GLU A 50 34.91 -4.91 0.98
CA GLU A 50 33.77 -5.26 1.82
C GLU A 50 32.57 -5.58 0.93
N GLN A 51 31.86 -6.67 1.24
CA GLN A 51 30.61 -6.97 0.55
C GLN A 51 29.49 -6.13 1.17
N LYS A 52 28.60 -5.58 0.33
CA LYS A 52 27.36 -4.97 0.81
C LYS A 52 26.68 -5.97 1.76
N PRO A 53 26.38 -5.60 3.02
CA PRO A 53 25.69 -6.51 3.92
C PRO A 53 24.42 -6.95 3.21
N LEU A 54 24.29 -8.26 3.01
CA LEU A 54 23.10 -8.82 2.40
C LEU A 54 21.94 -8.36 3.28
N LEU A 55 20.96 -7.69 2.67
CA LEU A 55 19.70 -7.29 3.30
C LEU A 55 18.89 -8.51 3.84
N TYR A 56 19.48 -9.70 3.90
CA TYR A 56 18.79 -10.97 3.94
C TYR A 56 18.58 -11.52 5.33
N ASP A 57 19.45 -11.36 6.34
CA ASP A 57 19.20 -12.07 7.61
C ASP A 57 17.92 -11.58 8.30
N GLU A 58 17.74 -10.27 8.45
CA GLU A 58 16.51 -9.69 8.99
C GLU A 58 15.28 -9.98 8.11
N LEU A 59 15.42 -9.97 6.78
CA LEU A 59 14.31 -10.25 5.88
C LEU A 59 13.95 -11.74 5.84
N LEU A 60 14.93 -12.62 5.94
CA LEU A 60 14.77 -14.06 6.05
C LEU A 60 14.09 -14.38 7.38
N GLU A 61 14.50 -13.75 8.47
CA GLU A 61 13.83 -13.85 9.77
C GLU A 61 12.37 -13.37 9.68
N LYS A 62 12.12 -12.17 9.12
CA LYS A 62 10.76 -11.67 8.88
C LYS A 62 9.93 -12.62 8.02
N SER A 63 10.51 -13.19 6.97
CA SER A 63 9.83 -14.14 6.08
C SER A 63 9.46 -15.44 6.79
N ARG A 64 10.28 -15.88 7.77
CA ARG A 64 10.01 -17.05 8.61
C ARG A 64 8.92 -16.76 9.65
N MET A 65 8.73 -15.51 10.04
CA MET A 65 7.71 -15.11 11.01
C MET A 65 6.31 -14.97 10.41
N LEU A 66 6.20 -14.63 9.12
CA LEU A 66 4.89 -14.55 8.46
C LEU A 66 4.30 -15.95 8.21
N SER A 67 3.06 -16.14 8.63
CA SER A 67 2.30 -17.37 8.39
C SER A 67 1.96 -17.54 6.91
N THR A 68 1.65 -18.79 6.53
CA THR A 68 1.16 -19.16 5.19
C THR A 68 -0.13 -18.48 4.80
N ARG A 69 -0.97 -18.11 5.77
CA ARG A 69 -2.16 -17.28 5.57
C ARG A 69 -1.82 -15.83 5.97
N PRO A 70 -2.34 -14.81 5.27
CA PRO A 70 -2.24 -13.43 5.74
C PRO A 70 -2.73 -13.31 7.20
N PRO A 71 -2.14 -12.42 8.02
CA PRO A 71 -2.53 -12.26 9.41
C PRO A 71 -3.97 -11.72 9.51
N PRO A 72 -4.80 -12.20 10.47
CA PRO A 72 -6.07 -11.56 10.79
C PRO A 72 -5.86 -10.15 11.35
N LEU A 73 -6.92 -9.33 11.33
CA LEU A 73 -6.94 -8.12 12.15
C LEU A 73 -7.04 -8.49 13.64
N GLY A 74 -7.77 -9.55 13.94
CA GLY A 74 -8.01 -10.08 15.28
C GLY A 74 -9.47 -9.89 15.69
N ALA A 75 -9.96 -10.80 16.54
CA ALA A 75 -11.35 -10.76 16.98
C ALA A 75 -11.68 -9.42 17.68
N GLY A 76 -12.59 -8.64 17.09
CA GLY A 76 -13.01 -7.34 17.61
C GLY A 76 -12.09 -6.17 17.21
N THR A 77 -11.03 -6.41 16.44
CA THR A 77 -10.18 -5.35 15.88
C THR A 77 -10.80 -4.79 14.61
N LEU A 78 -10.89 -3.47 14.54
CA LEU A 78 -11.37 -2.71 13.39
C LEU A 78 -10.26 -1.77 12.94
N LEU A 79 -9.95 -1.73 11.64
CA LEU A 79 -9.17 -0.64 11.10
C LEU A 79 -10.13 0.53 10.89
N GLU A 80 -9.98 1.58 11.70
CA GLU A 80 -10.88 2.72 11.70
C GLU A 80 -10.34 3.86 10.84
N GLY A 81 -11.13 4.26 9.84
CA GLY A 81 -10.95 5.47 9.06
C GLY A 81 -11.91 6.59 9.48
N LYS A 82 -11.90 7.67 8.71
CA LYS A 82 -12.84 8.79 8.82
C LYS A 82 -14.24 8.39 8.34
N PHE A 83 -14.34 7.73 7.20
CA PHE A 83 -15.59 7.37 6.52
C PHE A 83 -15.87 5.86 6.54
N VAL A 84 -14.82 5.05 6.51
CA VAL A 84 -14.95 3.60 6.44
C VAL A 84 -14.18 2.89 7.55
N CYS A 85 -14.59 1.66 7.82
CA CYS A 85 -13.93 0.74 8.71
C CYS A 85 -13.69 -0.60 8.01
N VAL A 86 -12.59 -1.29 8.34
CA VAL A 86 -12.26 -2.60 7.78
C VAL A 86 -12.16 -3.65 8.88
N ARG A 87 -12.88 -4.78 8.73
CA ARG A 87 -12.88 -5.90 9.70
C ARG A 87 -12.72 -7.26 9.03
N ASP A 88 -12.33 -8.26 9.80
CA ASP A 88 -12.33 -9.68 9.37
C ASP A 88 -13.72 -10.11 8.87
N PHE A 89 -13.74 -10.84 7.76
CA PHE A 89 -14.94 -11.46 7.19
C PHE A 89 -15.42 -12.65 8.03
N ASP A 90 -16.71 -12.66 8.37
CA ASP A 90 -17.42 -13.70 9.09
C ASP A 90 -18.54 -14.24 8.21
N ALA A 91 -18.33 -15.43 7.64
CA ALA A 91 -19.26 -16.06 6.70
C ALA A 91 -20.69 -16.25 7.26
N LYS A 92 -20.85 -16.32 8.59
CA LYS A 92 -22.17 -16.47 9.21
C LYS A 92 -22.96 -15.16 9.25
N LYS A 93 -22.27 -14.02 9.27
CA LYS A 93 -22.88 -12.70 9.45
C LYS A 93 -22.93 -11.91 8.16
N ASP A 94 -21.88 -12.01 7.35
CA ASP A 94 -21.63 -11.03 6.29
C ASP A 94 -22.19 -11.44 4.93
N VAL A 95 -22.39 -12.74 4.71
CA VAL A 95 -22.77 -13.29 3.41
C VAL A 95 -24.11 -12.72 2.91
N ALA A 96 -25.11 -12.63 3.78
CA ALA A 96 -26.43 -12.13 3.39
C ALA A 96 -26.37 -10.64 3.01
N ASP A 97 -25.72 -9.82 3.84
CA ASP A 97 -25.60 -8.38 3.63
C ASP A 97 -24.74 -8.06 2.40
N LEU A 98 -23.60 -8.74 2.24
CA LEU A 98 -22.71 -8.55 1.09
C LEU A 98 -23.36 -8.97 -0.22
N PHE A 99 -24.15 -10.05 -0.22
CA PHE A 99 -24.93 -10.44 -1.39
C PHE A 99 -25.99 -9.38 -1.72
N ALA A 100 -26.73 -8.91 -0.72
CA ALA A 100 -27.80 -7.92 -0.91
C ALA A 100 -27.29 -6.61 -1.54
N ILE A 101 -26.09 -6.16 -1.18
CA ILE A 101 -25.48 -4.94 -1.75
C ILE A 101 -24.77 -5.16 -3.09
N SER A 102 -24.74 -6.38 -3.62
CA SER A 102 -23.95 -6.72 -4.82
C SER A 102 -24.73 -7.44 -5.93
N CYS A 103 -26.01 -7.75 -5.70
CA CYS A 103 -26.87 -8.43 -6.67
C CYS A 103 -27.66 -7.50 -7.61
N GLY A 104 -27.62 -6.18 -7.43
CA GLY A 104 -28.30 -5.20 -8.29
C GLY A 104 -29.72 -4.80 -7.86
N GLU A 105 -30.28 -5.52 -6.88
CA GLU A 105 -31.57 -5.18 -6.28
C GLU A 105 -31.49 -3.88 -5.46
N PRO A 106 -32.54 -3.03 -5.47
CA PRO A 106 -32.53 -1.78 -4.71
C PRO A 106 -32.52 -2.05 -3.21
N LEU A 107 -31.67 -1.31 -2.50
CA LEU A 107 -31.58 -1.36 -1.04
C LEU A 107 -31.72 0.06 -0.46
N GLY A 108 -32.54 0.19 0.59
CA GLY A 108 -32.80 1.47 1.23
C GLY A 108 -31.68 1.96 2.14
N GLY A 109 -31.93 3.09 2.81
CA GLY A 109 -30.97 3.67 3.74
C GLY A 109 -29.74 4.25 3.04
N ILE A 110 -28.55 3.81 3.44
CA ILE A 110 -27.29 4.36 2.93
C ILE A 110 -27.03 4.02 1.44
N PHE A 111 -27.79 3.08 0.86
CA PHE A 111 -27.66 2.64 -0.54
C PHE A 111 -28.62 3.35 -1.51
N ARG A 112 -29.44 4.29 -1.01
CA ARG A 112 -30.25 5.25 -1.81
C ARG A 112 -31.30 4.62 -2.73
N ASP A 113 -31.77 3.40 -2.43
CA ASP A 113 -32.75 2.66 -3.24
C ASP A 113 -32.33 2.53 -4.72
N LEU A 114 -31.01 2.48 -4.95
CA LEU A 114 -30.45 2.46 -6.29
C LEU A 114 -30.61 1.07 -6.90
N THR A 115 -31.38 0.96 -7.98
CA THR A 115 -31.34 -0.20 -8.87
C THR A 115 -30.22 -0.02 -9.88
N TYR A 116 -29.42 -1.05 -10.08
CA TYR A 116 -28.28 -1.01 -11.00
C TYR A 116 -28.00 -2.39 -11.58
N ASP A 117 -27.31 -2.41 -12.72
CA ASP A 117 -26.79 -3.65 -13.29
C ASP A 117 -25.53 -4.05 -12.51
N ALA A 118 -25.64 -5.14 -11.75
CA ALA A 118 -24.54 -5.65 -10.93
C ALA A 118 -23.34 -6.05 -11.78
N ASP A 119 -23.57 -6.66 -12.94
CA ASP A 119 -22.49 -7.09 -13.82
C ASP A 119 -21.70 -5.87 -14.30
N GLU A 120 -22.39 -4.86 -14.82
CA GLU A 120 -21.74 -3.63 -15.31
C GLU A 120 -21.04 -2.81 -14.22
N MET A 121 -21.63 -2.69 -13.02
CA MET A 121 -21.19 -1.76 -11.99
C MET A 121 -20.25 -2.36 -10.94
N ILE A 122 -20.23 -3.69 -10.76
CA ILE A 122 -19.40 -4.36 -9.76
C ILE A 122 -18.50 -5.42 -10.43
N TRP A 123 -19.10 -6.33 -11.21
CA TRP A 123 -18.43 -7.56 -11.60
C TRP A 123 -17.67 -7.49 -12.93
N LYS A 124 -17.92 -6.47 -13.76
CA LYS A 124 -17.39 -6.26 -15.11
C LYS A 124 -15.88 -6.47 -15.26
N TYR A 125 -15.13 -6.07 -14.23
CA TYR A 125 -13.66 -6.13 -14.21
C TYR A 125 -13.11 -7.10 -13.18
N LEU A 126 -13.96 -7.92 -12.55
CA LEU A 126 -13.59 -8.99 -11.65
C LEU A 126 -13.61 -10.33 -12.41
N ALA A 127 -12.83 -11.30 -11.93
CA ALA A 127 -12.73 -12.60 -12.59
C ALA A 127 -13.96 -13.50 -12.42
N HIS A 128 -14.92 -13.06 -11.60
CA HIS A 128 -16.09 -13.82 -11.18
C HIS A 128 -17.23 -12.88 -10.78
N GLY A 129 -18.39 -13.49 -10.53
CA GLY A 129 -19.64 -12.79 -10.34
C GLY A 129 -20.29 -12.46 -11.70
N PRO A 130 -21.47 -11.82 -11.69
CA PRO A 130 -22.38 -11.73 -10.55
C PRO A 130 -22.78 -13.12 -10.03
N PHE A 131 -23.23 -13.19 -8.78
CA PHE A 131 -23.75 -14.42 -8.20
C PHE A 131 -25.27 -14.46 -8.31
N ALA A 132 -25.85 -15.59 -8.72
CA ALA A 132 -27.31 -15.69 -8.90
C ALA A 132 -28.05 -15.89 -7.58
N SER A 133 -27.35 -16.31 -6.52
CA SER A 133 -27.95 -16.53 -5.20
C SER A 133 -26.95 -16.32 -4.06
N VAL A 134 -27.50 -16.06 -2.86
CA VAL A 134 -26.74 -16.03 -1.61
C VAL A 134 -25.92 -17.30 -1.41
N ALA A 135 -26.46 -18.47 -1.82
CA ALA A 135 -25.77 -19.75 -1.68
C ALA A 135 -24.53 -19.86 -2.58
N GLU A 136 -24.59 -19.34 -3.80
CA GLU A 136 -23.43 -19.28 -4.70
C GLU A 136 -22.36 -18.32 -4.18
N PHE A 137 -22.78 -17.12 -3.74
CA PHE A 137 -21.88 -16.15 -3.10
C PHE A 137 -21.19 -16.75 -1.87
N GLN A 138 -21.97 -17.42 -1.01
CA GLN A 138 -21.47 -18.11 0.17
C GLN A 138 -20.44 -19.18 -0.21
N ARG A 139 -20.76 -20.03 -1.18
CA ARG A 139 -19.86 -21.11 -1.62
C ARG A 139 -18.53 -20.55 -2.11
N PHE A 140 -18.58 -19.45 -2.87
CA PHE A 140 -17.38 -18.81 -3.39
C PHE A 140 -16.50 -18.25 -2.25
N TYR A 141 -17.06 -17.37 -1.41
CA TYR A 141 -16.28 -16.65 -0.40
C TYR A 141 -16.01 -17.41 0.90
N SER A 142 -16.77 -18.49 1.17
CA SER A 142 -16.54 -19.36 2.34
C SER A 142 -15.55 -20.48 2.07
N THR A 143 -15.12 -20.66 0.82
CA THR A 143 -14.04 -21.61 0.52
C THR A 143 -12.76 -21.13 1.18
N GLU A 144 -12.26 -21.91 2.15
CA GLU A 144 -11.01 -21.61 2.83
C GLU A 144 -9.83 -21.79 1.86
N ALA A 145 -9.22 -20.67 1.48
CA ALA A 145 -7.92 -20.67 0.83
C ALA A 145 -6.83 -20.53 1.91
N THR A 146 -5.78 -21.33 1.77
CA THR A 146 -4.67 -21.39 2.73
C THR A 146 -3.82 -20.12 2.72
N ASP A 147 -3.84 -19.38 1.62
CA ASP A 147 -3.05 -18.19 1.33
C ASP A 147 -3.90 -16.92 1.15
N ALA A 148 -5.21 -17.00 1.37
CA ALA A 148 -6.10 -15.84 1.25
C ALA A 148 -6.77 -15.44 2.56
N ARG A 149 -7.10 -14.15 2.67
CA ARG A 149 -7.91 -13.59 3.76
C ARG A 149 -8.86 -12.54 3.24
N ARG A 150 -10.10 -12.56 3.73
CA ARG A 150 -11.14 -11.63 3.29
C ARG A 150 -11.45 -10.62 4.39
N TYR A 151 -11.66 -9.38 3.99
CA TYR A 151 -12.12 -8.32 4.86
C TYR A 151 -13.41 -7.71 4.33
N VAL A 152 -14.22 -7.24 5.26
CA VAL A 152 -15.44 -6.49 4.97
C VAL A 152 -15.16 -5.01 5.14
N LEU A 153 -15.60 -4.22 4.16
CA LEU A 153 -15.58 -2.77 4.18
C LEU A 153 -16.91 -2.33 4.75
N VAL A 154 -16.89 -1.49 5.78
CA VAL A 154 -18.07 -1.09 6.55
C VAL A 154 -18.16 0.43 6.53
N ASP A 155 -19.33 0.97 6.22
CA ASP A 155 -19.59 2.39 6.38
C ASP A 155 -19.56 2.78 7.86
N ARG A 156 -18.83 3.84 8.21
CA ARG A 156 -18.65 4.22 9.62
C ARG A 156 -19.92 4.75 10.27
N GLU A 157 -20.76 5.47 9.50
CA GLU A 157 -21.97 6.10 10.00
C GLU A 157 -23.12 5.09 10.13
N GLY A 158 -23.43 4.40 9.04
CA GLY A 158 -24.49 3.40 8.93
C GLY A 158 -24.14 2.05 9.54
N ARG A 159 -22.85 1.76 9.80
CA ARG A 159 -22.34 0.49 10.35
C ARG A 159 -22.75 -0.74 9.53
N GLN A 160 -22.99 -0.57 8.24
CA GLN A 160 -23.37 -1.64 7.32
C GLN A 160 -22.21 -1.98 6.37
N PRO A 161 -22.11 -3.25 5.94
CA PRO A 161 -21.18 -3.63 4.88
C PRO A 161 -21.45 -2.82 3.61
N ILE A 162 -20.39 -2.29 3.00
CA ILE A 162 -20.45 -1.54 1.73
C ILE A 162 -19.61 -2.16 0.63
N GLY A 163 -18.90 -3.23 0.93
CA GLY A 163 -18.03 -3.94 -0.01
C GLY A 163 -17.09 -4.89 0.70
N MET A 164 -16.13 -5.43 -0.04
CA MET A 164 -15.13 -6.32 0.51
C MET A 164 -13.81 -6.24 -0.25
N VAL A 165 -12.80 -6.92 0.29
CA VAL A 165 -11.49 -7.12 -0.33
C VAL A 165 -10.94 -8.48 0.09
N THR A 166 -10.25 -9.14 -0.83
CA THR A 166 -9.47 -10.34 -0.57
C THR A 166 -7.98 -9.97 -0.59
N LEU A 167 -7.25 -10.34 0.46
CA LEU A 167 -5.80 -10.48 0.40
C LEU A 167 -5.50 -11.82 -0.27
N GLY A 168 -4.84 -11.80 -1.41
CA GLY A 168 -4.45 -12.99 -2.18
C GLY A 168 -3.00 -12.92 -2.65
N GLU A 169 -2.60 -13.88 -3.50
CA GLU A 169 -1.23 -14.05 -4.01
C GLU A 169 -0.14 -13.87 -2.92
N HIS A 170 -0.46 -14.31 -1.71
CA HIS A 170 0.33 -14.05 -0.51
C HIS A 170 1.61 -14.88 -0.53
N SER A 171 2.75 -14.20 -0.36
CA SER A 171 4.06 -14.84 -0.38
C SER A 171 4.88 -14.40 0.83
N PRO A 172 4.87 -15.17 1.93
CA PRO A 172 5.69 -14.93 3.12
C PRO A 172 7.17 -14.80 2.76
N LYS A 173 7.67 -15.69 1.90
CA LYS A 173 9.07 -15.72 1.43
C LYS A 173 9.50 -14.40 0.82
N ASN A 174 8.61 -13.75 0.07
CA ASN A 174 8.89 -12.51 -0.64
C ASN A 174 8.34 -11.27 0.10
N LEU A 175 7.74 -11.46 1.29
CA LEU A 175 7.08 -10.41 2.06
C LEU A 175 6.08 -9.60 1.20
N ARG A 176 5.33 -10.28 0.32
CA ARG A 176 4.34 -9.65 -0.56
C ARG A 176 2.95 -10.23 -0.40
N VAL A 177 1.95 -9.42 -0.72
CA VAL A 177 0.52 -9.78 -0.79
C VAL A 177 -0.16 -8.91 -1.84
N GLU A 178 -1.24 -9.41 -2.44
CA GLU A 178 -2.05 -8.67 -3.40
C GLU A 178 -3.41 -8.31 -2.80
N LEU A 179 -3.92 -7.13 -3.15
CA LEU A 179 -5.31 -6.74 -2.94
C LEU A 179 -6.14 -7.19 -4.15
N GLU A 180 -6.90 -8.25 -3.95
CA GLU A 180 -7.82 -8.90 -4.89
C GLU A 180 -9.27 -8.63 -4.50
N ASP A 181 -10.21 -8.89 -5.41
CA ASP A 181 -11.66 -8.80 -5.17
C ASP A 181 -12.10 -7.53 -4.43
N LEU A 182 -11.43 -6.41 -4.69
CA LEU A 182 -11.74 -5.14 -4.06
C LEU A 182 -12.88 -4.47 -4.81
N TRP A 183 -14.07 -4.49 -4.21
CA TRP A 183 -15.25 -3.83 -4.75
C TRP A 183 -16.03 -3.09 -3.67
N LEU A 184 -16.75 -2.06 -4.12
CA LEU A 184 -17.70 -1.29 -3.33
C LEU A 184 -19.06 -1.32 -4.02
N SER A 185 -20.12 -1.31 -3.22
CA SER A 185 -21.47 -1.12 -3.76
C SER A 185 -21.56 0.25 -4.45
N PRO A 186 -22.39 0.39 -5.51
CA PRO A 186 -22.37 1.60 -6.35
C PRO A 186 -22.66 2.90 -5.63
N ALA A 187 -23.41 2.87 -4.51
CA ALA A 187 -23.67 4.05 -3.69
C ALA A 187 -22.40 4.69 -3.08
N PHE A 188 -21.30 3.93 -3.00
CA PHE A 188 -20.02 4.36 -2.42
C PHE A 188 -18.90 4.51 -3.47
N GLN A 189 -19.16 4.17 -4.73
CA GLN A 189 -18.20 4.38 -5.81
C GLN A 189 -18.05 5.88 -6.10
N GLY A 190 -16.81 6.31 -6.40
CA GLY A 190 -16.49 7.73 -6.59
C GLY A 190 -16.48 8.56 -5.29
N SER A 191 -16.59 7.93 -4.12
CA SER A 191 -16.42 8.57 -2.81
C SER A 191 -15.00 8.36 -2.25
N ALA A 192 -14.70 9.00 -1.12
CA ALA A 192 -13.45 8.79 -0.38
C ALA A 192 -13.30 7.39 0.26
N ALA A 193 -14.32 6.53 0.16
CA ALA A 193 -14.31 5.19 0.74
C ALA A 193 -13.17 4.31 0.21
N LEU A 194 -13.01 4.22 -1.13
CA LEU A 194 -12.00 3.34 -1.73
C LEU A 194 -10.56 3.75 -1.39
N PRO A 195 -10.14 5.03 -1.57
CA PRO A 195 -8.80 5.46 -1.19
C PRO A 195 -8.52 5.25 0.30
N GLU A 196 -9.51 5.50 1.17
CA GLU A 196 -9.34 5.31 2.60
C GLU A 196 -9.18 3.82 3.00
N VAL A 197 -9.96 2.93 2.40
CA VAL A 197 -9.79 1.48 2.57
C VAL A 197 -8.37 1.05 2.19
N VAL A 198 -7.90 1.49 1.03
CA VAL A 198 -6.56 1.17 0.54
C VAL A 198 -5.50 1.68 1.51
N LEU A 199 -5.62 2.93 1.97
CA LEU A 199 -4.70 3.51 2.94
C LEU A 199 -4.66 2.74 4.27
N LEU A 200 -5.81 2.34 4.80
CA LEU A 200 -5.93 1.55 6.03
C LEU A 200 -5.23 0.19 5.87
N LEU A 201 -5.48 -0.50 4.76
CA LEU A 201 -4.88 -1.79 4.45
C LEU A 201 -3.36 -1.68 4.26
N LEU A 202 -2.89 -0.69 3.51
CA LEU A 202 -1.45 -0.45 3.33
C LEU A 202 -0.77 -0.19 4.67
N THR A 203 -1.33 0.71 5.50
CA THR A 203 -0.81 1.00 6.84
C THR A 203 -0.73 -0.27 7.69
N HIS A 204 -1.79 -1.06 7.69
CA HIS A 204 -1.85 -2.32 8.43
C HIS A 204 -0.81 -3.32 7.93
N LEU A 205 -0.76 -3.59 6.63
CA LEU A 205 0.12 -4.59 6.03
C LEU A 205 1.59 -4.22 6.20
N PHE A 206 1.97 -2.97 5.98
CA PHE A 206 3.35 -2.54 6.24
C PHE A 206 3.72 -2.67 7.72
N SER A 207 2.78 -2.39 8.65
CA SER A 207 3.01 -2.62 10.09
C SER A 207 3.22 -4.10 10.45
N LYS A 208 2.70 -5.03 9.63
CA LYS A 208 2.89 -6.48 9.77
C LYS A 208 4.17 -7.00 9.10
N GLY A 209 4.99 -6.12 8.52
CA GLY A 209 6.28 -6.47 7.94
C GLY A 209 6.24 -6.88 6.47
N TYR A 210 5.09 -6.71 5.79
CA TYR A 210 5.06 -6.77 4.33
C TYR A 210 5.94 -5.66 3.75
N ARG A 211 6.55 -5.93 2.60
CA ARG A 211 7.39 -4.97 1.86
C ARG A 211 6.77 -4.54 0.54
N ARG A 212 5.86 -5.34 0.00
CA ARG A 212 5.19 -5.08 -1.27
C ARG A 212 3.73 -5.45 -1.14
N VAL A 213 2.87 -4.48 -1.38
CA VAL A 213 1.44 -4.70 -1.56
C VAL A 213 1.17 -4.45 -3.03
N GLU A 214 0.60 -5.46 -3.69
CA GLU A 214 0.26 -5.41 -5.11
C GLU A 214 -1.23 -5.09 -5.24
N TRP A 215 -1.57 -4.38 -6.30
CA TRP A 215 -2.96 -4.21 -6.72
C TRP A 215 -2.99 -4.23 -8.24
N ARG A 216 -3.73 -5.17 -8.81
CA ARG A 216 -3.95 -5.27 -10.26
C ARG A 216 -5.38 -4.87 -10.58
N CYS A 217 -5.53 -4.22 -11.73
CA CYS A 217 -6.83 -3.86 -12.27
C CYS A 217 -6.81 -4.00 -13.79
N ASP A 218 -7.98 -4.22 -14.38
CA ASP A 218 -8.14 -4.17 -15.82
C ASP A 218 -7.85 -2.75 -16.34
N GLY A 219 -7.09 -2.64 -17.43
CA GLY A 219 -6.69 -1.36 -18.02
C GLY A 219 -7.86 -0.50 -18.52
N HIS A 220 -9.05 -1.10 -18.71
CA HIS A 220 -10.27 -0.39 -19.11
C HIS A 220 -11.11 0.08 -17.91
N ASN A 221 -10.72 -0.24 -16.67
CA ASN A 221 -11.43 0.23 -15.47
C ASN A 221 -11.05 1.68 -15.14
N VAL A 222 -11.57 2.63 -15.91
CA VAL A 222 -11.27 4.07 -15.76
C VAL A 222 -11.65 4.65 -14.39
N LEU A 223 -12.66 4.07 -13.72
CA LEU A 223 -13.11 4.52 -12.40
C LEU A 223 -12.03 4.33 -11.34
N ILE A 224 -11.31 3.20 -11.40
CA ILE A 224 -10.23 2.92 -10.45
C ILE A 224 -9.04 3.85 -10.68
N PHE A 225 -8.72 4.14 -11.94
CA PHE A 225 -7.67 5.10 -12.26
C PHE A 225 -8.02 6.51 -11.82
N ALA A 226 -9.29 6.92 -11.96
CA ALA A 226 -9.75 8.20 -11.44
C ALA A 226 -9.59 8.26 -9.91
N ALA A 227 -10.04 7.23 -9.19
CA ALA A 227 -9.95 7.17 -7.72
C ALA A 227 -8.49 7.15 -7.21
N ILE A 228 -7.61 6.41 -7.91
CA ILE A 228 -6.18 6.43 -7.62
C ILE A 228 -5.65 7.84 -7.88
N ASN A 229 -5.81 8.38 -9.08
CA ASN A 229 -5.16 9.65 -9.46
C ASN A 229 -5.71 10.89 -8.73
N SER A 230 -6.99 10.91 -8.35
CA SER A 230 -7.60 12.07 -7.68
C SER A 230 -7.11 12.27 -6.25
N GLU A 231 -6.74 11.17 -5.58
CA GLU A 231 -6.38 11.16 -4.16
C GLU A 231 -4.97 10.61 -3.89
N TRP A 232 -4.24 10.14 -4.92
CA TRP A 232 -2.91 9.56 -4.76
C TRP A 232 -1.93 10.52 -4.10
N ALA A 233 -1.93 11.80 -4.49
CA ALA A 233 -1.01 12.78 -3.90
C ALA A 233 -1.27 12.96 -2.38
N VAL A 234 -2.54 12.97 -1.97
CA VAL A 234 -2.94 13.09 -0.56
C VAL A 234 -2.64 11.80 0.20
N MET A 235 -2.92 10.64 -0.43
CA MET A 235 -2.63 9.33 0.13
C MET A 235 -1.12 9.09 0.27
N GLU A 236 -0.31 9.52 -0.70
CA GLU A 236 1.15 9.45 -0.70
C GLU A 236 1.73 10.30 0.43
N GLU A 237 1.29 11.55 0.59
CA GLU A 237 1.74 12.41 1.70
C GLU A 237 1.40 11.79 3.06
N HIS A 238 0.18 11.27 3.22
CA HIS A 238 -0.24 10.63 4.46
C HIS A 238 0.52 9.32 4.74
N LEU A 239 0.77 8.50 3.71
CA LEU A 239 1.59 7.29 3.80
C LEU A 239 3.02 7.63 4.21
N LEU A 240 3.62 8.64 3.59
CA LEU A 240 4.97 9.12 3.92
C LEU A 240 5.04 9.64 5.36
N LEU A 241 4.01 10.34 5.83
CA LEU A 241 3.95 10.86 7.19
C LEU A 241 3.83 9.73 8.22
N LYS A 242 2.97 8.73 7.97
CA LYS A 242 2.86 7.53 8.81
C LYS A 242 4.13 6.68 8.79
N LEU A 243 4.78 6.56 7.63
CA LEU A 243 6.09 5.91 7.51
C LEU A 243 7.15 6.61 8.36
N ARG A 244 7.23 7.95 8.31
CA ARG A 244 8.15 8.73 9.17
C ARG A 244 7.87 8.49 10.65
N GLN A 245 6.60 8.56 11.07
CA GLN A 245 6.22 8.29 12.45
C GLN A 245 6.57 6.87 12.91
N ALA A 246 6.37 5.88 12.05
CA ALA A 246 6.73 4.49 12.33
C ALA A 246 8.25 4.31 12.44
N LEU A 247 9.03 4.97 11.59
CA LEU A 247 10.49 4.97 11.62
C LEU A 247 11.01 5.64 12.90
N GLU A 248 10.53 6.82 13.26
CA GLU A 248 10.87 7.54 14.50
C GLU A 248 10.56 6.69 15.75
N LYS A 249 9.43 5.99 15.74
CA LYS A 249 9.04 5.07 16.82
C LYS A 249 9.97 3.85 16.92
N SER A 250 10.49 3.35 15.80
CA SER A 250 11.45 2.24 15.78
C SER A 250 12.86 2.65 16.21
N GLU A 251 13.27 3.89 15.91
CA GLU A 251 14.56 4.45 16.35
C GLU A 251 14.55 4.75 17.85
N SER A 252 13.46 5.30 18.37
CA SER A 252 13.28 5.54 19.81
C SER A 252 13.16 4.26 20.63
N SER A 253 12.61 3.17 20.09
CA SER A 253 12.61 1.88 20.79
C SER A 253 14.01 1.26 20.86
N LYS A 254 14.83 1.41 19.80
CA LYS A 254 16.23 0.93 19.79
C LYS A 254 17.14 1.73 20.73
N SER A 255 16.90 3.03 20.91
CA SER A 255 17.70 3.85 21.84
C SER A 255 17.40 3.56 23.31
N ASN A 256 16.17 3.15 23.63
CA ASN A 256 15.79 2.78 25.00
C ASN A 256 16.36 1.43 25.44
N ASP A 257 16.47 0.44 24.54
CA ASP A 257 17.10 -0.85 24.84
C ASP A 257 18.63 -0.76 24.99
N GLY A 258 19.27 0.23 24.34
CA GLY A 258 20.71 0.48 24.47
C GLY A 258 21.13 1.14 25.79
N SER A 259 20.20 1.77 26.52
CA SER A 259 20.47 2.49 27.77
C SER A 259 20.31 1.62 29.02
N ALA A 260 19.67 0.45 28.91
CA ALA A 260 19.43 -0.44 30.05
C ALA A 260 20.59 -1.42 30.37
N GLY A 261 21.67 -1.43 29.58
CA GLY A 261 22.79 -2.39 29.71
C GLY A 261 23.97 -1.94 30.58
N GLY A 262 23.93 -0.77 31.22
CA GLY A 262 25.09 -0.16 31.86
C GLY A 262 24.94 0.08 33.36
N GLY A 263 24.90 -0.97 34.18
CA GLY A 263 25.14 -0.79 35.62
C GLY A 263 24.59 -1.88 36.54
N GLU A 264 25.33 -2.97 36.72
CA GLU A 264 25.39 -3.64 38.04
C GLU A 264 26.61 -4.58 38.11
N GLU A 265 27.81 -4.01 38.27
CA GLU A 265 28.96 -4.79 38.76
C GLU A 265 28.93 -4.76 40.30
N LYS A 266 28.09 -5.64 40.86
CA LYS A 266 27.99 -5.86 42.31
C LYS A 266 29.19 -6.68 42.79
N LYS A 267 30.05 -6.02 43.55
CA LYS A 267 30.99 -6.61 44.51
C LYS A 267 30.35 -7.79 45.24
N THR A 268 31.00 -8.95 45.21
CA THR A 268 30.83 -9.97 46.25
C THR A 268 32.20 -10.53 46.64
N ARG A 269 32.29 -10.80 47.94
CA ARG A 269 33.46 -11.13 48.78
C ARG A 269 34.31 -12.30 48.29
#